data_AF-A0A1G1IBX2-F1
#
_entry.id   AF-A0A1G1IBX2-F1
#
_cell.length_a   1.000
_cell.length_b   1.000
_cell.length_c   1.000
_cell.angle_alpha   90.00
_cell.angle_beta   90.00
_cell.angle_gamma   90.00
#
_symmetry.space_group_name_H-M   'P 1'
#
loop_
_entity.id
_entity.type
_entity.pdbx_description
1 polymer ?
#
loop_
_entity_poly.entity_id
_entity_poly.type
_entity_poly.pdbx_seq_one_letter_code
_entity_poly.pdbx_strand_id
1 'polypeptide(L)'
;MNVSLTLLATASLLAVMTGFLAFSPSARAGTQILPGAAIQADQATLLEITSTFDRAEEAIRSHDLEALMSLYSQHYRYHGIGKAGIRKIWADLFSRYDHITNLHTFSSIKVTGSKTNPSIHITCTGALHGTAKDTKQPVPIDSWHEEVHYLVKEQGVWRILGNAGGEAPALLPFGAAPHPLF
;
A
#
# COMPACT_ATOMS: atom_id res chain seq x y z
N MET A 1 -7.43 -62.52 -56.87
CA MET A 1 -8.12 -61.60 -57.80
C MET A 1 -8.69 -60.44 -56.99
N ASN A 2 -8.53 -59.25 -57.56
CA ASN A 2 -9.03 -57.92 -57.15
C ASN A 2 -8.20 -57.11 -56.14
N VAL A 3 -7.47 -56.18 -56.78
CA VAL A 3 -6.82 -54.97 -56.28
C VAL A 3 -7.90 -53.95 -55.86
N SER A 4 -7.63 -53.16 -54.82
CA SER A 4 -7.92 -51.72 -54.86
C SER A 4 -7.14 -50.96 -53.79
N LEU A 5 -6.32 -50.04 -54.30
CA LEU A 5 -5.48 -49.05 -53.64
C LEU A 5 -6.35 -47.82 -53.33
N THR A 6 -6.24 -47.22 -52.15
CA THR A 6 -6.52 -45.78 -51.96
C THR A 6 -5.72 -45.25 -50.78
N LEU A 7 -4.67 -44.50 -51.11
CA LEU A 7 -4.01 -43.54 -50.23
C LEU A 7 -5.02 -42.45 -49.83
N LEU A 8 -4.94 -41.97 -48.58
CA LEU A 8 -5.08 -40.55 -48.27
C LEU A 8 -4.38 -40.26 -46.93
N ALA A 9 -3.28 -39.52 -47.05
CA ALA A 9 -2.52 -38.96 -45.95
C ALA A 9 -3.32 -37.87 -45.23
N THR A 10 -3.24 -37.79 -43.90
CA THR A 10 -3.41 -36.52 -43.18
C THR A 10 -2.48 -36.45 -41.97
N ALA A 11 -1.38 -35.73 -42.22
CA ALA A 11 -0.64 -34.82 -41.35
C ALA A 11 -0.74 -34.96 -39.82
N SER A 12 0.43 -35.24 -39.24
CA SER A 12 0.81 -35.04 -37.85
C SER A 12 0.43 -33.65 -37.32
N LEU A 13 -0.36 -33.60 -36.24
CA LEU A 13 -0.64 -32.36 -35.52
C LEU A 13 0.48 -32.10 -34.49
N LEU A 14 1.52 -31.38 -34.90
CA LEU A 14 2.51 -30.82 -33.99
C LEU A 14 1.90 -29.56 -33.37
N ALA A 15 1.32 -29.68 -32.18
CA ALA A 15 0.84 -28.53 -31.42
C ALA A 15 2.05 -27.73 -30.92
N VAL A 16 2.41 -26.68 -31.66
CA VAL A 16 3.36 -25.67 -31.20
C VAL A 16 2.67 -24.86 -30.11
N MET A 17 2.93 -25.21 -28.85
CA MET A 17 2.65 -24.37 -27.69
C MET A 17 3.54 -23.13 -27.75
N THR A 18 3.11 -22.11 -28.51
CA THR A 18 3.62 -20.76 -28.34
C THR A 18 3.09 -20.24 -27.02
N GLY A 19 3.93 -20.35 -25.99
CA GLY A 19 3.70 -19.70 -24.70
C GLY A 19 3.58 -18.20 -24.91
N PHE A 20 2.35 -17.69 -24.86
CA PHE A 20 2.13 -16.31 -24.48
C PHE A 20 2.65 -16.17 -23.06
N LEU A 21 3.90 -15.71 -22.92
CA LEU A 21 4.34 -15.07 -21.70
C LEU A 21 3.39 -13.90 -21.51
N ALA A 22 2.39 -14.10 -20.63
CA ALA A 22 1.58 -13.03 -20.11
C ALA A 22 2.56 -12.08 -19.41
N PHE A 23 3.02 -11.07 -20.15
CA PHE A 23 3.64 -9.89 -19.58
C PHE A 23 2.52 -9.20 -18.81
N SER A 24 2.27 -9.68 -17.59
CA SER A 24 1.43 -8.96 -16.66
C SER A 24 2.22 -7.69 -16.35
N PRO A 25 1.75 -6.49 -16.75
CA PRO A 25 2.32 -5.29 -16.18
C PRO A 25 2.00 -5.40 -14.69
N SER A 26 3.02 -5.70 -13.87
CA SER A 26 2.92 -5.47 -12.45
C SER A 26 2.65 -3.99 -12.31
N ALA A 27 1.38 -3.61 -12.18
CA ALA A 27 0.99 -2.28 -11.76
C ALA A 27 1.51 -2.15 -10.34
N ARG A 28 2.79 -1.81 -10.20
CA ARG A 28 3.33 -1.28 -8.96
C ARG A 28 2.68 0.08 -8.81
N ALA A 29 1.47 0.12 -8.26
CA ALA A 29 0.95 1.32 -7.62
C ALA A 29 1.64 1.48 -6.26
N GLY A 30 2.98 1.45 -6.28
CA GLY A 30 3.83 1.52 -5.12
C GLY A 30 4.28 2.94 -4.86
N THR A 31 4.52 3.22 -3.59
CA THR A 31 5.11 4.46 -3.04
C THR A 31 6.00 5.20 -4.04
N GLN A 32 5.61 6.41 -4.41
CA GLN A 32 6.33 7.24 -5.37
C GLN A 32 6.96 8.44 -4.67
N ILE A 33 8.19 8.79 -5.04
CA ILE A 33 8.81 10.05 -4.63
C ILE A 33 8.70 11.00 -5.80
N LEU A 34 8.12 12.19 -5.58
CA LEU A 34 7.95 13.17 -6.64
C LEU A 34 9.29 13.68 -7.17
N PRO A 35 9.39 13.98 -8.49
CA PRO A 35 10.45 14.82 -9.01
C PRO A 35 10.49 16.15 -8.24
N GLY A 36 11.67 16.50 -7.71
CA GLY A 36 11.85 17.72 -6.92
C GLY A 36 11.39 17.62 -5.46
N ALA A 37 11.05 16.42 -4.96
CA ALA A 37 10.75 16.23 -3.55
C ALA A 37 11.92 16.69 -2.66
N ALA A 38 11.60 17.35 -1.55
CA ALA A 38 12.60 17.80 -0.59
C ALA A 38 13.03 16.62 0.30
N ILE A 39 14.16 15.98 -0.06
CA ILE A 39 14.69 14.80 0.63
C ILE A 39 15.89 15.17 1.51
N GLN A 40 15.75 14.94 2.82
CA GLN A 40 16.79 15.09 3.84
C GLN A 40 17.03 13.76 4.54
N ALA A 41 17.27 12.71 3.75
CA ALA A 41 17.58 11.36 4.20
C ALA A 41 18.69 10.80 3.31
N ASP A 42 19.55 9.94 3.87
CA ASP A 42 20.52 9.20 3.06
C ASP A 42 19.82 8.09 2.25
N GLN A 43 20.53 7.52 1.26
CA GLN A 43 19.98 6.51 0.36
C GLN A 43 19.51 5.26 1.10
N ALA A 44 20.22 4.85 2.16
CA ALA A 44 19.86 3.67 2.95
C ALA A 44 18.53 3.90 3.69
N THR A 45 18.40 5.05 4.35
CA THR A 45 17.17 5.46 5.03
C THR A 45 16.01 5.57 4.05
N LEU A 46 16.25 6.11 2.85
CA LEU A 46 15.22 6.21 1.81
C LEU A 46 14.67 4.83 1.42
N LEU A 47 15.56 3.85 1.21
CA LEU A 47 15.18 2.48 0.88
C LEU A 47 14.42 1.80 2.02
N GLU A 48 14.82 2.02 3.28
CA GLU A 48 14.11 1.49 4.44
C GLU A 48 12.69 2.08 4.57
N ILE A 49 12.53 3.38 4.29
CA ILE A 49 11.23 4.05 4.30
C ILE A 49 10.34 3.48 3.21
N THR A 50 10.78 3.50 1.94
CA THR A 50 9.96 3.01 0.83
C THR A 50 9.58 1.55 1.04
N SER A 51 10.53 0.71 1.51
CA SER A 51 10.25 -0.67 1.87
C SER A 51 9.22 -0.83 3.01
N THR A 52 9.11 0.13 3.92
CA THR A 52 8.09 0.11 4.97
C THR A 52 6.69 0.37 4.41
N PHE A 53 6.54 1.30 3.47
CA PHE A 53 5.25 1.55 2.82
C PHE A 53 4.88 0.46 1.81
N ASP A 54 5.85 -0.12 1.09
CA ASP A 54 5.62 -1.26 0.20
C ASP A 54 5.11 -2.49 0.99
N ARG A 55 5.65 -2.73 2.19
CA ARG A 55 5.13 -3.77 3.10
C ARG A 55 3.72 -3.47 3.58
N ALA A 56 3.37 -2.20 3.79
CA ALA A 56 2.02 -1.82 4.18
C ALA A 56 1.02 -2.06 3.04
N GLU A 57 1.37 -1.67 1.82
CA GLU A 57 0.59 -1.96 0.62
C GLU A 57 0.38 -3.47 0.45
N GLU A 58 1.43 -4.29 0.60
CA GLU A 58 1.31 -5.74 0.50
C GLU A 58 0.38 -6.32 1.57
N ALA A 59 0.51 -5.86 2.82
CA ALA A 59 -0.35 -6.29 3.92
C ALA A 59 -1.82 -5.87 3.67
N ILE A 60 -2.05 -4.68 3.12
CA ILE A 60 -3.39 -4.22 2.72
C ILE A 60 -3.95 -5.07 1.59
N ARG A 61 -3.16 -5.31 0.54
CA ARG A 61 -3.55 -6.10 -0.64
C ARG A 61 -3.90 -7.54 -0.29
N SER A 62 -3.20 -8.12 0.69
CA SER A 62 -3.42 -9.47 1.19
C SER A 62 -4.42 -9.55 2.35
N HIS A 63 -4.96 -8.41 2.81
CA HIS A 63 -5.80 -8.29 4.00
C HIS A 63 -5.13 -8.88 5.28
N ASP A 64 -3.80 -8.85 5.34
CA ASP A 64 -3.03 -9.32 6.49
C ASP A 64 -2.97 -8.25 7.57
N LEU A 65 -3.94 -8.31 8.49
CA LEU A 65 -4.05 -7.37 9.59
C LEU A 65 -2.85 -7.44 10.54
N GLU A 66 -2.24 -8.61 10.75
CA GLU A 66 -1.10 -8.72 11.66
C GLU A 66 0.16 -8.10 11.04
N ALA A 67 0.43 -8.41 9.78
CA ALA A 67 1.53 -7.81 9.05
C ALA A 67 1.38 -6.28 9.02
N LEU A 68 0.17 -5.78 8.73
CA LEU A 68 -0.09 -4.35 8.73
C LEU A 68 0.13 -3.74 10.12
N MET A 69 -0.45 -4.32 11.17
CA MET A 69 -0.32 -3.80 12.54
C MET A 69 1.10 -3.92 13.11
N SER A 70 1.96 -4.75 12.51
CA SER A 70 3.38 -4.80 12.82
C SER A 70 4.12 -3.52 12.36
N LEU A 71 3.58 -2.77 11.40
CA LEU A 71 4.20 -1.53 10.91
C LEU A 71 3.86 -0.32 11.78
N TYR A 72 2.85 -0.43 12.65
CA TYR A 72 2.47 0.64 13.58
C TYR A 72 3.30 0.58 14.87
N SER A 73 3.70 1.75 15.36
CA SER A 73 4.37 1.92 16.65
C SER A 73 3.48 1.45 17.79
N GLN A 74 4.08 0.92 18.86
CA GLN A 74 3.34 0.65 20.10
C GLN A 74 2.75 1.93 20.73
N HIS A 75 3.36 3.06 20.42
CA HIS A 75 2.94 4.40 20.84
C HIS A 75 2.14 5.14 19.77
N TYR A 76 1.64 4.44 18.74
CA TYR A 76 0.84 5.06 17.68
C TYR A 76 -0.30 5.89 18.27
N ARG A 77 -0.37 7.16 17.83
CA ARG A 77 -1.40 8.12 18.18
C ARG A 77 -1.71 9.00 17.00
N TYR A 78 -2.98 9.02 16.63
CA TYR A 78 -3.49 9.87 15.58
C TYR A 78 -4.85 10.45 16.01
N HIS A 79 -4.92 11.76 16.30
CA HIS A 79 -6.14 12.44 16.79
C HIS A 79 -6.90 11.67 17.89
N GLY A 80 -6.17 11.19 18.90
CA GLY A 80 -6.73 10.41 20.03
C GLY A 80 -6.93 8.92 19.74
N ILE A 81 -6.88 8.49 18.48
CA ILE A 81 -6.92 7.08 18.08
C ILE A 81 -5.56 6.45 18.37
N GLY A 82 -5.56 5.40 19.20
CA GLY A 82 -4.37 4.59 19.48
C GLY A 82 -4.26 3.37 18.58
N LYS A 83 -3.16 2.60 18.72
CA LYS A 83 -2.89 1.38 17.93
C LYS A 83 -4.06 0.38 17.89
N ALA A 84 -4.74 0.19 19.02
CA ALA A 84 -5.90 -0.70 19.10
C ALA A 84 -7.12 -0.16 18.32
N GLY A 85 -7.26 1.17 18.24
CA GLY A 85 -8.31 1.83 17.46
C GLY A 85 -8.09 1.67 15.97
N ILE A 86 -6.88 1.99 15.49
CA ILE A 86 -6.55 1.85 14.05
C ILE A 86 -6.63 0.39 13.58
N ARG A 87 -6.30 -0.58 14.45
CA ARG A 87 -6.52 -2.00 14.18
C ARG A 87 -7.98 -2.34 13.89
N LYS A 88 -8.92 -1.79 14.68
CA LYS A 88 -10.36 -2.01 14.47
C LYS A 88 -10.83 -1.42 13.15
N ILE A 89 -10.31 -0.24 12.80
CA ILE A 89 -10.63 0.43 11.53
C ILE A 89 -10.15 -0.42 10.34
N TRP A 90 -8.91 -0.91 10.37
CA TRP A 90 -8.41 -1.80 9.31
C TRP A 90 -9.19 -3.12 9.22
N ALA A 91 -9.51 -3.74 10.36
CA ALA A 91 -10.33 -4.95 10.38
C ALA A 91 -11.71 -4.71 9.75
N ASP A 92 -12.34 -3.58 10.05
CA ASP A 92 -13.62 -3.18 9.48
C ASP A 92 -13.51 -2.91 7.97
N LEU A 93 -12.44 -2.24 7.50
CA LEU A 93 -12.17 -2.07 6.07
C LEU A 93 -12.01 -3.42 5.35
N PHE A 94 -11.18 -4.33 5.87
CA PHE A 94 -11.00 -5.66 5.27
C PHE A 94 -12.29 -6.50 5.28
N SER A 95 -13.20 -6.24 6.22
CA SER A 95 -14.50 -6.91 6.27
C SER A 95 -15.48 -6.41 5.21
N ARG A 96 -15.37 -5.15 4.79
CA ARG A 96 -16.32 -4.46 3.89
C ARG A 96 -15.86 -4.34 2.44
N TYR A 97 -14.55 -4.35 2.21
CA TYR A 97 -13.98 -4.14 0.88
C TYR A 97 -13.10 -5.31 0.46
N ASP A 98 -13.08 -5.60 -0.84
CA ASP A 98 -12.12 -6.46 -1.53
C ASP A 98 -11.23 -5.61 -2.45
N HIS A 99 -10.11 -6.17 -2.91
CA HIS A 99 -9.22 -5.52 -3.88
C HIS A 99 -8.81 -4.11 -3.47
N ILE A 100 -8.47 -3.94 -2.19
CA ILE A 100 -8.04 -2.64 -1.67
C ILE A 100 -6.69 -2.28 -2.30
N THR A 101 -6.64 -1.09 -2.90
CA THR A 101 -5.42 -0.52 -3.50
C THR A 101 -5.19 0.87 -2.95
N ASN A 102 -3.91 1.22 -2.78
CA ASN A 102 -3.49 2.53 -2.30
C ASN A 102 -2.55 3.20 -3.30
N LEU A 103 -2.47 4.51 -3.21
CA LEU A 103 -1.45 5.33 -3.87
C LEU A 103 -0.81 6.20 -2.79
N HIS A 104 0.52 6.25 -2.78
CA HIS A 104 1.28 7.15 -1.91
C HIS A 104 2.30 7.90 -2.75
N THR A 105 2.28 9.22 -2.65
CA THR A 105 3.19 10.11 -3.38
C THR A 105 3.84 11.06 -2.39
N PHE A 106 5.17 10.99 -2.27
CA PHE A 106 5.96 11.74 -1.31
C PHE A 106 6.51 13.03 -1.92
N SER A 107 6.19 14.17 -1.30
CA SER A 107 6.71 15.49 -1.67
C SER A 107 7.84 15.96 -0.75
N SER A 108 7.97 15.39 0.45
CA SER A 108 9.09 15.67 1.36
C SER A 108 9.39 14.50 2.29
N ILE A 109 10.67 14.30 2.60
CA ILE A 109 11.15 13.37 3.63
C ILE A 109 12.18 14.10 4.47
N LYS A 110 11.93 14.27 5.78
CA LYS A 110 12.80 14.99 6.70
C LYS A 110 13.15 14.13 7.91
N VAL A 111 14.43 13.93 8.17
CA VAL A 111 14.91 13.33 9.42
C VAL A 111 14.91 14.41 10.51
N THR A 112 14.13 14.21 11.58
CA THR A 112 13.91 15.21 12.65
C THR A 112 14.44 14.78 14.01
N GLY A 113 14.80 13.51 14.18
CA GLY A 113 15.27 12.96 15.45
C GLY A 113 16.78 13.02 15.64
N SER A 114 17.25 12.50 16.78
CA SER A 114 18.68 12.39 17.06
C SER A 114 19.29 11.17 16.35
N LYS A 115 20.63 11.08 16.29
CA LYS A 115 21.33 9.90 15.74
C LYS A 115 20.96 8.60 16.47
N THR A 116 20.65 8.66 17.76
CA THR A 116 20.35 7.49 18.59
C THR A 116 18.86 7.19 18.71
N ASN A 117 18.00 8.16 18.40
CA ASN A 117 16.55 7.99 18.31
C ASN A 117 16.01 8.81 17.14
N PRO A 118 16.18 8.31 15.90
CA PRO A 118 15.79 9.05 14.72
C PRO A 118 14.28 8.96 14.50
N SER A 119 13.71 10.08 14.09
CA SER A 119 12.33 10.22 13.62
C SER A 119 12.32 10.81 12.22
N ILE A 120 11.28 10.49 11.44
CA ILE A 120 11.12 10.96 10.07
C ILE A 120 9.73 11.52 9.88
N HIS A 121 9.66 12.67 9.23
CA HIS A 121 8.42 13.27 8.77
C HIS A 121 8.35 13.11 7.25
N ILE A 122 7.29 12.49 6.75
CA ILE A 122 7.06 12.26 5.33
C ILE A 122 5.80 13.00 4.93
N THR A 123 5.93 14.00 4.06
CA THR A 123 4.76 14.66 3.47
C THR A 123 4.27 13.83 2.29
N CYS A 124 3.03 13.37 2.36
CA CYS A 124 2.43 12.45 1.42
C CYS A 124 1.06 12.94 0.93
N THR A 125 0.79 12.74 -0.36
CA THR A 125 -0.55 12.75 -0.94
C THR A 125 -0.90 11.34 -1.36
N GLY A 126 -2.12 10.91 -1.11
CA GLY A 126 -2.51 9.55 -1.45
C GLY A 126 -4.00 9.30 -1.39
N ALA A 127 -4.37 8.08 -1.76
CA ALA A 127 -5.75 7.63 -1.78
C ALA A 127 -5.83 6.13 -1.56
N LEU A 128 -6.96 5.69 -1.03
CA LEU A 128 -7.33 4.30 -0.83
C LEU A 128 -8.62 4.03 -1.60
N HIS A 129 -8.62 2.98 -2.41
CA HIS A 129 -9.78 2.51 -3.15
C HIS A 129 -10.02 1.04 -2.84
N GLY A 130 -11.24 0.57 -3.08
CA GLY A 130 -11.54 -0.85 -3.00
C GLY A 130 -12.87 -1.16 -3.68
N THR A 131 -13.25 -2.43 -3.67
CA THR A 131 -14.55 -2.89 -4.17
C THR A 131 -15.44 -3.23 -2.99
N ALA A 132 -16.57 -2.53 -2.87
CA ALA A 132 -17.52 -2.78 -1.80
C ALA A 132 -18.14 -4.18 -1.93
N LYS A 133 -18.09 -4.98 -0.85
CA LYS A 133 -18.50 -6.39 -0.87
C LYS A 133 -20.00 -6.59 -1.06
N ASP A 134 -20.80 -5.65 -0.60
CA ASP A 134 -22.26 -5.67 -0.64
C ASP A 134 -22.81 -5.33 -2.04
N THR A 135 -22.25 -4.30 -2.68
CA THR A 135 -22.71 -3.76 -3.97
C THR A 135 -21.88 -4.24 -5.16
N LYS A 136 -20.70 -4.82 -4.90
CA LYS A 136 -19.70 -5.21 -5.90
C LYS A 136 -19.21 -4.04 -6.77
N GLN A 137 -19.34 -2.81 -6.27
CA GLN A 137 -18.90 -1.61 -6.99
C GLN A 137 -17.52 -1.14 -6.51
N PRO A 138 -16.66 -0.64 -7.41
CA PRO A 138 -15.47 0.08 -7.01
C PRO A 138 -15.86 1.40 -6.33
N VAL A 139 -15.24 1.70 -5.19
CA VAL A 139 -15.51 2.91 -4.41
C VAL A 139 -14.21 3.52 -3.87
N PRO A 140 -14.14 4.87 -3.77
CA PRO A 140 -13.11 5.51 -2.96
C PRO A 140 -13.37 5.20 -1.48
N ILE A 141 -12.32 4.86 -0.74
CA ILE A 141 -12.39 4.59 0.70
C ILE A 141 -11.86 5.79 1.50
N ASP A 142 -10.71 6.33 1.07
CA ASP A 142 -9.99 7.39 1.77
C ASP A 142 -9.15 8.20 0.75
N SER A 143 -8.86 9.46 1.04
CA SER A 143 -7.87 10.28 0.33
C SER A 143 -7.29 11.34 1.25
N TRP A 144 -6.02 11.67 1.07
CA TRP A 144 -5.33 12.71 1.82
C TRP A 144 -4.39 13.52 0.92
N HIS A 145 -4.14 14.77 1.30
CA HIS A 145 -3.32 15.70 0.55
C HIS A 145 -2.30 16.38 1.46
N GLU A 146 -1.03 16.22 1.13
CA GLU A 146 0.12 16.76 1.88
C GLU A 146 0.11 16.46 3.38
N GLU A 147 -0.46 15.33 3.78
CA GLU A 147 -0.43 14.87 5.16
C GLU A 147 0.97 14.43 5.57
N VAL A 148 1.30 14.63 6.84
CA VAL A 148 2.62 14.28 7.37
C VAL A 148 2.52 12.97 8.14
N HIS A 149 3.15 11.92 7.61
CA HIS A 149 3.37 10.67 8.34
C HIS A 149 4.61 10.78 9.21
N TYR A 150 4.45 10.50 10.50
CA TYR A 150 5.55 10.50 11.45
C TYR A 150 5.99 9.06 11.66
N LEU A 151 7.27 8.78 11.42
CA LEU A 151 7.88 7.48 11.64
C LEU A 151 8.94 7.58 12.74
N VAL A 152 9.05 6.53 13.54
CA VAL A 152 10.08 6.37 14.58
C VAL A 152 10.80 5.04 14.39
N LYS A 153 12.09 4.98 14.72
CA LYS A 153 12.86 3.74 14.63
C LYS A 153 12.75 2.96 15.94
N GLU A 154 11.89 1.96 15.98
CA GLU A 154 11.72 1.06 17.12
C GLU A 154 12.47 -0.25 16.84
N GLN A 155 13.44 -0.59 17.70
CA GLN A 155 14.21 -1.84 17.58
C GLN A 155 14.85 -2.02 16.19
N GLY A 156 15.33 -0.92 15.60
CA GLY A 156 15.97 -0.91 14.28
C GLY A 156 14.98 -0.90 13.11
N VAL A 157 13.67 -0.90 13.34
CA VAL A 157 12.64 -0.92 12.30
C VAL A 157 11.82 0.37 12.35
N TRP A 158 11.57 0.97 11.18
CA TRP A 158 10.66 2.10 11.10
C TRP A 158 9.22 1.70 11.40
N ARG A 159 8.57 2.46 12.26
CA ARG A 159 7.18 2.27 12.66
C ARG A 159 6.41 3.57 12.52
N ILE A 160 5.17 3.46 12.06
CA ILE A 160 4.23 4.56 11.92
C ILE A 160 3.80 5.02 13.31
N LEU A 161 4.03 6.28 13.65
CA LEU A 161 3.67 6.91 14.92
C LEU A 161 2.29 7.60 14.87
N GLY A 162 1.76 7.89 13.68
CA GLY A 162 0.59 8.75 13.50
C GLY A 162 1.01 10.21 13.48
N ASN A 163 0.33 11.10 14.22
CA ASN A 163 0.64 12.53 14.29
C ASN A 163 1.20 12.99 15.65
N ALA A 164 1.66 12.03 16.47
CA ALA A 164 2.12 12.24 17.85
C ALA A 164 1.10 12.93 18.78
N GLY A 165 -0.20 12.92 18.44
CA GLY A 165 -1.26 13.52 19.25
C GLY A 165 -1.54 15.00 19.00
N GLY A 166 -1.09 15.57 17.86
CA GLY A 166 -1.45 16.92 17.45
C GLY A 166 -2.97 17.11 17.24
N GLU A 167 -3.46 18.35 17.41
CA GLU A 167 -4.87 18.71 17.16
C GLU A 167 -5.22 18.57 15.67
N ALA A 168 -6.47 18.18 15.39
CA ALA A 168 -7.00 18.05 14.04
C ALA A 168 -7.23 19.42 13.40
N PRO A 169 -6.99 19.58 12.08
CA PRO A 169 -7.66 20.64 11.34
C PRO A 169 -9.18 20.47 11.51
N ALA A 170 -9.90 21.58 11.68
CA ALA A 170 -11.34 21.56 11.85
C ALA A 170 -12.04 20.98 10.60
N LEU A 171 -12.76 19.87 10.79
CA LEU A 171 -13.81 19.29 9.94
C LEU A 171 -13.47 19.04 8.47
N LEU A 172 -13.25 17.76 8.11
CA LEU A 172 -13.35 17.31 6.72
C LEU A 172 -14.82 16.88 6.42
N PRO A 173 -15.36 17.18 5.23
CA PRO A 173 -16.76 16.91 4.87
C PRO A 173 -17.10 15.40 4.75
N PHE A 174 -18.40 15.11 4.64
CA PHE A 174 -19.04 13.78 4.68
C PHE A 174 -18.34 12.66 3.88
N GLY A 175 -18.14 11.49 4.52
CA GLY A 175 -17.68 10.23 3.88
C GLY A 175 -16.43 9.57 4.50
N ALA A 176 -15.79 10.24 5.46
CA ALA A 176 -14.45 9.96 5.98
C ALA A 176 -14.33 8.71 6.88
N ALA A 177 -13.55 7.71 6.46
CA ALA A 177 -12.72 6.95 7.39
C ALA A 177 -11.80 7.94 8.15
N PRO A 178 -11.33 7.65 9.38
CA PRO A 178 -10.40 8.56 10.04
C PRO A 178 -9.16 8.74 9.16
N HIS A 179 -9.08 9.93 8.57
CA HIS A 179 -8.02 10.38 7.69
C HIS A 179 -6.81 10.81 8.49
N PRO A 180 -5.57 10.45 8.10
CA PRO A 180 -5.21 9.29 7.30
C PRO A 180 -4.98 8.06 8.19
N LEU A 181 -5.18 6.89 7.60
CA LEU A 181 -4.86 5.61 8.22
C LEU A 181 -3.35 5.42 8.46
N PHE A 182 -2.51 6.27 7.89
CA PHE A 182 -1.05 6.24 7.90
C PHE A 182 -0.45 7.41 8.68
#